data_AF-A0A6L9UJ97-F1
#
_entry.id   AF-A0A6L9UJ97-F1
#
_cell.length_a   1.000
_cell.length_b   1.000
_cell.length_c   1.000
_cell.angle_alpha   90.00
_cell.angle_beta   90.00
_cell.angle_gamma   90.00
#
_symmetry.space_group_name_H-M   'P 1'
#
loop_
_entity.id
_entity.type
_entity.pdbx_description
1 polymer ?
#
loop_
_entity_poly.entity_id
_entity_poly.type
_entity_poly.pdbx_seq_one_letter_code
_entity_poly.pdbx_strand_id
1 'polypeptide(L)'
;MTRALKTQLRNLAFSGLILHEILDHPLEEETPQARLKEIGMMTILYTMTQAHQKLTLSNIIEVTDLTRSGAKETVDLLVRRGMLTETMGTNSMGRGTARQFEISADILKKISAFES
;
A
#
# COMPACT_ATOMS: atom_id res chain seq x y z
N MET A 1 -17.74 18.75 10.35
CA MET A 1 -16.27 18.54 10.34
C MET A 1 -15.71 19.12 9.03
N THR A 2 -14.64 19.91 9.07
CA THR A 2 -14.03 20.49 7.86
C THR A 2 -13.41 19.40 6.98
N ARG A 3 -13.27 19.65 5.66
CA ARG A 3 -12.64 18.70 4.72
C ARG A 3 -11.21 18.34 5.16
N ALA A 4 -10.44 19.32 5.64
CA ALA A 4 -9.07 19.11 6.12
C ALA A 4 -9.02 18.16 7.33
N LEU A 5 -9.90 18.35 8.31
CA LEU A 5 -9.95 17.51 9.51
C LEU A 5 -10.39 16.08 9.17
N LYS A 6 -11.34 15.90 8.23
CA LYS A 6 -11.71 14.57 7.72
C LYS A 6 -10.52 13.85 7.09
N THR A 7 -9.74 14.53 6.25
CA THR A 7 -8.53 13.95 5.64
C THR A 7 -7.49 13.55 6.69
N GLN A 8 -7.26 14.39 7.70
CA GLN A 8 -6.33 14.09 8.78
C GLN A 8 -6.78 12.86 9.59
N LEU A 9 -8.06 12.79 9.94
CA LEU A 9 -8.63 11.65 10.64
C LEU A 9 -8.50 10.37 9.80
N ARG A 10 -8.81 10.43 8.50
CA ARG A 10 -8.67 9.30 7.58
C ARG A 10 -7.22 8.81 7.48
N ASN A 11 -6.26 9.73 7.43
CA ASN A 11 -4.83 9.38 7.40
C ASN A 11 -4.40 8.71 8.71
N LEU A 12 -4.84 9.23 9.86
CA LEU A 12 -4.56 8.62 11.15
C LEU A 12 -5.18 7.22 11.28
N ALA A 13 -6.43 7.07 10.85
CA ALA A 13 -7.12 5.78 10.83
C ALA A 13 -6.42 4.77 9.91
N PHE A 14 -5.98 5.20 8.72
CA PHE A 14 -5.16 4.38 7.82
C PHE A 14 -3.87 3.92 8.52
N SER A 15 -3.10 4.85 9.10
CA SER A 15 -1.84 4.53 9.79
C SER A 15 -2.04 3.57 10.96
N GLY A 16 -3.06 3.78 11.80
CA GLY A 16 -3.36 2.90 12.92
C GLY A 16 -3.76 1.50 12.46
N LEU A 17 -4.58 1.41 11.41
CA LEU A 17 -5.01 0.13 10.86
C LEU A 17 -3.83 -0.66 10.27
N ILE A 18 -2.96 -0.05 9.46
CA ILE A 18 -1.82 -0.78 8.90
C ILE A 18 -0.85 -1.28 9.97
N LEU A 19 -0.66 -0.51 11.05
CA LEU A 19 0.18 -0.93 12.17
C LEU A 19 -0.40 -2.16 12.84
N HIS A 20 -1.72 -2.18 13.08
CA HIS A 20 -2.42 -3.35 13.63
C HIS A 20 -2.35 -4.58 12.70
N GLU A 21 -2.63 -4.40 11.41
CA GLU A 21 -2.64 -5.52 10.44
C GLU A 21 -1.25 -6.11 10.21
N ILE A 22 -0.17 -5.34 10.36
CA ILE A 22 1.21 -5.80 10.10
C ILE A 22 1.91 -6.26 11.39
N LEU A 23 1.82 -5.49 12.47
CA LEU A 23 2.57 -5.80 13.69
C LEU A 23 1.92 -6.88 14.54
N ASP A 24 0.58 -6.89 14.61
CA ASP A 24 -0.15 -7.82 15.49
C ASP A 24 -0.46 -9.15 14.79
N HIS A 25 -0.33 -9.19 13.46
CA HIS A 25 -0.59 -10.38 12.63
C HIS A 25 0.59 -10.72 11.71
N PRO A 26 1.78 -11.04 12.25
CA PRO A 26 2.95 -11.36 11.41
C PRO A 26 2.70 -12.60 10.53
N LEU A 27 3.28 -12.63 9.32
CA LEU A 27 3.30 -13.85 8.50
C LEU A 27 4.35 -14.83 9.05
N GLU A 28 4.15 -16.15 8.88
CA GLU A 28 4.98 -17.21 9.51
C GLU A 28 6.49 -17.10 9.24
N GLU A 29 6.90 -16.58 8.08
CA GLU A 29 8.31 -16.49 7.66
C GLU A 29 8.80 -15.04 7.55
N GLU A 30 8.02 -14.10 8.07
CA GLU A 30 8.28 -12.68 7.92
C GLU A 30 9.21 -12.15 8.99
N THR A 31 10.29 -11.50 8.56
CA THR A 31 11.22 -10.87 9.48
C THR A 31 10.64 -9.59 10.07
N PRO A 32 11.03 -9.17 11.29
CA PRO A 32 10.69 -7.86 11.82
C PRO A 32 11.07 -6.70 10.89
N GLN A 33 12.19 -6.83 10.16
CA GLN A 33 12.62 -5.84 9.18
C GLN A 33 11.66 -5.75 7.99
N ALA A 34 11.14 -6.87 7.51
CA ALA A 34 10.15 -6.89 6.43
C ALA A 34 8.87 -6.15 6.86
N ARG A 35 8.38 -6.35 8.08
CA ARG A 35 7.23 -5.61 8.63
C ARG A 35 7.41 -4.10 8.63
N LEU A 36 8.59 -3.63 9.03
CA LEU A 36 8.90 -2.19 8.98
C LEU A 36 8.88 -1.65 7.54
N LYS A 37 9.38 -2.43 6.57
CA LYS A 37 9.32 -2.08 5.15
C LYS A 37 7.88 -2.07 4.64
N GLU A 38 7.05 -3.03 5.02
CA GLU A 38 5.63 -3.08 4.66
C GLU A 38 4.85 -1.86 5.17
N ILE A 39 5.06 -1.47 6.43
CA ILE A 39 4.43 -0.28 7.03
C ILE A 39 4.82 0.98 6.25
N GLY A 40 6.12 1.15 5.96
CA GLY A 40 6.62 2.26 5.16
C GLY A 40 6.02 2.23 3.75
N MET A 41 6.00 1.06 3.11
CA MET A 41 5.46 0.88 1.77
C MET A 41 3.96 1.22 1.71
N MET A 42 3.13 0.71 2.63
CA MET A 42 1.70 1.06 2.67
C MET A 42 1.45 2.56 2.84
N THR A 43 2.27 3.23 3.65
CA THR A 43 2.19 4.69 3.82
C THR A 43 2.46 5.44 2.51
N ILE A 44 3.49 5.02 1.77
CA ILE A 44 3.81 5.58 0.45
C ILE A 44 2.70 5.27 -0.57
N LEU A 45 2.25 4.02 -0.67
CA LEU A 45 1.20 3.61 -1.60
C LEU A 45 -0.12 4.36 -1.36
N TYR A 46 -0.46 4.60 -0.09
CA TYR A 46 -1.63 5.39 0.25
C TYR A 46 -1.49 6.85 -0.19
N THR A 47 -0.31 7.45 0.03
CA THR A 47 0.00 8.81 -0.43
C THR A 47 -0.07 8.92 -1.95
N MET A 48 0.52 7.95 -2.67
CA MET A 48 0.43 7.85 -4.13
C MET A 48 -1.02 7.73 -4.61
N THR A 49 -1.83 6.93 -3.93
CA THR A 49 -3.27 6.77 -4.24
C THR A 49 -4.03 8.09 -4.07
N GLN A 50 -3.75 8.84 -3.00
CA GLN A 50 -4.34 10.17 -2.77
C GLN A 50 -3.91 11.19 -3.84
N ALA A 51 -2.69 11.04 -4.38
CA ALA A 51 -2.18 11.83 -5.50
C ALA A 51 -2.66 11.33 -6.88
N HIS A 52 -3.58 10.36 -6.93
CA HIS A 52 -4.08 9.72 -8.16
C HIS A 52 -2.97 9.10 -9.04
N GLN A 53 -1.85 8.69 -8.43
CA GLN A 53 -0.79 7.97 -9.12
C GLN A 53 -1.13 6.48 -9.19
N LYS A 54 -0.92 5.87 -10.36
CA LYS A 54 -1.05 4.42 -10.51
C LYS A 54 0.02 3.71 -9.69
N LEU A 55 -0.37 2.71 -8.90
CA LEU A 55 0.56 1.89 -8.11
C LEU A 55 1.13 0.78 -9.00
N THR A 56 1.99 1.13 -9.95
CA THR A 56 2.75 0.14 -10.72
C THR A 56 4.11 -0.08 -10.07
N LEU A 57 4.70 -1.26 -10.25
CA LEU A 57 6.04 -1.54 -9.70
C LEU A 57 7.07 -0.47 -10.15
N SER A 58 6.97 0.03 -11.38
CA SER A 58 7.86 1.09 -11.88
C SER A 58 7.68 2.40 -11.12
N ASN A 59 6.44 2.85 -10.92
CA ASN A 59 6.17 4.10 -10.19
C ASN A 59 6.57 3.99 -8.71
N ILE A 60 6.39 2.81 -8.11
CA ILE A 60 6.79 2.55 -6.72
C ILE A 60 8.31 2.67 -6.59
N ILE A 61 9.06 2.07 -7.51
CA ILE A 61 10.52 2.19 -7.55
C ILE A 61 10.94 3.66 -7.71
N GLU A 62 10.31 4.40 -8.61
CA GLU A 62 10.60 5.82 -8.86
C GLU A 62 10.33 6.69 -7.62
N VAL A 63 9.24 6.45 -6.89
CA VAL A 63 8.89 7.23 -5.70
C VAL A 63 9.76 6.87 -4.49
N THR A 64 10.20 5.61 -4.38
CA THR A 64 10.90 5.11 -3.19
C THR A 64 12.41 5.06 -3.34
N ASP A 65 12.95 5.21 -4.55
CA ASP A 65 14.36 4.96 -4.91
C ASP A 65 14.88 3.58 -4.49
N LEU A 66 13.98 2.63 -4.24
CA LEU A 66 14.34 1.25 -3.91
C LEU A 66 14.80 0.50 -5.15
N THR A 67 15.64 -0.51 -4.92
CA THR A 67 15.93 -1.48 -5.98
C THR A 67 14.65 -2.20 -6.42
N ARG A 68 14.60 -2.65 -7.67
CA ARG A 68 13.47 -3.43 -8.19
C ARG A 68 13.16 -4.65 -7.31
N SER A 69 14.19 -5.34 -6.81
CA SER A 69 14.02 -6.49 -5.93
C SER A 69 13.45 -6.08 -4.57
N GLY A 70 13.94 -5.00 -3.95
CA GLY A 70 13.47 -4.54 -2.65
C GLY A 70 12.01 -4.06 -2.68
N ALA A 71 11.64 -3.31 -3.72
CA ALA A 71 10.24 -2.91 -3.93
C ALA A 71 9.34 -4.12 -4.19
N LYS A 72 9.79 -5.05 -5.07
CA LYS A 72 9.03 -6.26 -5.40
C LYS A 72 8.79 -7.13 -4.16
N GLU A 73 9.84 -7.44 -3.39
CA GLU A 73 9.76 -8.26 -2.18
C GLU A 73 8.73 -7.72 -1.20
N THR A 74 8.77 -6.42 -0.93
CA THR A 74 7.85 -5.78 0.02
C THR A 74 6.41 -5.79 -0.49
N VAL A 75 6.20 -5.51 -1.78
CA VAL A 75 4.86 -5.53 -2.37
C VAL A 75 4.28 -6.94 -2.45
N ASP A 76 5.12 -7.95 -2.73
CA ASP A 76 4.70 -9.35 -2.77
C ASP A 76 4.21 -9.83 -1.39
N LEU A 77 4.85 -9.40 -0.30
CA LEU A 77 4.38 -9.66 1.07
C LEU A 77 3.02 -9.01 1.33
N LEU A 78 2.85 -7.75 0.94
CA LEU A 78 1.57 -7.02 1.10
C LEU A 78 0.43 -7.64 0.28
N VAL A 79 0.72 -8.20 -0.90
CA VAL A 79 -0.24 -8.98 -1.69
C VAL A 79 -0.58 -10.29 -0.99
N ARG A 80 0.41 -11.04 -0.51
CA ARG A 80 0.21 -12.30 0.23
C ARG A 80 -0.63 -12.09 1.50
N ARG A 81 -0.47 -10.93 2.15
CA ARG A 81 -1.24 -10.50 3.33
C ARG A 81 -2.67 -10.07 2.99
N GLY A 82 -2.99 -9.81 1.73
CA GLY A 82 -4.30 -9.29 1.30
C GLY A 82 -4.49 -7.79 1.53
N MET A 83 -3.42 -7.06 1.80
CA MET A 83 -3.46 -5.58 1.90
C MET A 83 -3.43 -4.92 0.53
N LEU A 84 -2.85 -5.59 -0.47
CA LEU A 84 -2.85 -5.16 -1.86
C LEU A 84 -3.50 -6.22 -2.75
N THR A 85 -4.24 -5.76 -3.76
CA THR A 85 -4.71 -6.60 -4.86
C THR A 85 -3.83 -6.37 -6.08
N GLU A 86 -3.31 -7.45 -6.66
CA GLU A 86 -2.50 -7.40 -7.88
C GLU A 86 -3.37 -7.61 -9.13
N THR A 87 -3.13 -6.78 -10.15
CA THR A 87 -3.66 -6.95 -11.49
C THR A 87 -2.55 -6.79 -12.54
N MET A 88 -2.73 -7.45 -13.69
CA MET A 88 -1.85 -7.27 -14.84
C MET A 88 -2.40 -6.14 -15.71
N GLY A 89 -1.77 -4.98 -15.67
CA GLY A 89 -2.12 -3.80 -16.47
C GLY A 89 -1.20 -3.61 -17.67
N THR A 90 -1.45 -2.56 -18.45
CA THR A 90 -0.52 -2.07 -19.49
C THR A 90 0.53 -1.16 -18.86
N ASN A 91 1.80 -1.27 -19.28
CA ASN A 91 2.85 -0.36 -18.80
C ASN A 91 2.61 1.10 -19.21
N SER A 92 3.40 2.03 -18.65
CA SER A 92 3.29 3.48 -18.88
C SER A 92 3.43 3.90 -20.35
N MET A 93 4.01 3.06 -21.22
CA MET A 93 4.13 3.28 -22.67
C MET A 93 3.01 2.62 -23.49
N GLY A 94 2.01 2.01 -22.85
CA GLY A 94 0.92 1.30 -23.52
C GLY A 94 1.34 0.03 -24.27
N ARG A 95 2.54 -0.51 -23.97
CA ARG A 95 3.13 -1.65 -24.69
C ARG A 95 3.72 -2.67 -23.72
N GLY A 96 3.03 -3.78 -23.50
CA GLY A 96 3.47 -4.86 -22.61
C GLY A 96 2.77 -4.86 -21.25
N THR A 97 3.00 -5.91 -20.47
CA THR A 97 2.36 -6.17 -19.17
C THR A 97 3.13 -5.54 -18.02
N ALA A 98 2.42 -4.82 -17.15
CA ALA A 98 2.94 -4.26 -15.91
C ALA A 98 2.11 -4.77 -14.74
N ARG A 99 2.79 -5.16 -13.65
CA ARG A 99 2.13 -5.43 -12.37
C ARG A 99 1.61 -4.10 -11.84
N GLN A 100 0.30 -4.04 -11.64
CA GLN A 100 -0.41 -2.92 -11.04
C GLN A 100 -1.05 -3.40 -9.74
N PHE A 101 -1.05 -2.53 -8.74
CA PHE A 101 -1.55 -2.81 -7.42
C PHE A 101 -2.65 -1.82 -7.06
N GLU A 102 -3.53 -2.22 -6.16
CA GLU A 102 -4.50 -1.36 -5.50
C GLU A 102 -4.56 -1.73 -4.02
N ILE A 103 -4.81 -0.74 -3.16
CA ILE A 103 -5.09 -1.01 -1.74
C ILE A 103 -6.40 -1.79 -1.67
N SER A 104 -6.40 -2.91 -0.95
CA SER A 104 -7.56 -3.79 -0.94
C SER A 104 -8.81 -3.08 -0.44
N ALA A 105 -9.94 -3.38 -1.07
CA ALA A 105 -11.22 -2.78 -0.73
C ALA A 105 -11.59 -3.02 0.76
N ASP A 106 -11.17 -4.15 1.33
CA ASP A 106 -11.38 -4.48 2.74
C ASP A 106 -10.66 -3.52 3.68
N ILE A 107 -9.42 -3.13 3.38
CA ILE A 107 -8.68 -2.12 4.15
C ILE A 107 -9.39 -0.76 4.05
N LEU A 108 -9.80 -0.36 2.85
CA LEU A 108 -10.52 0.91 2.65
C LEU A 108 -11.88 0.93 3.36
N LYS A 109 -12.59 -0.20 3.37
CA LYS A 109 -13.87 -0.36 4.07
C LYS A 109 -13.68 -0.25 5.58
N LYS A 110 -12.67 -0.92 6.15
CA LYS A 110 -12.31 -0.80 7.58
C LYS A 110 -12.06 0.66 7.95
N ILE A 111 -11.38 1.44 7.11
CA ILE A 111 -11.12 2.87 7.37
C ILE A 111 -12.40 3.70 7.36
N SER A 112 -13.30 3.46 6.39
CA SER A 112 -14.56 4.20 6.30
C SER A 112 -15.47 4.02 7.51
N ALA A 113 -15.36 2.89 8.22
CA ALA A 113 -16.09 2.65 9.46
C ALA A 113 -15.70 3.60 10.59
N PHE A 114 -14.48 4.16 10.58
CA PHE A 114 -14.04 5.17 11.55
C PHE A 114 -14.48 6.60 11.21
N GLU A 115 -15.06 6.81 10.03
CA GLU A 115 -15.59 8.11 9.58
C GLU A 115 -17.10 8.25 9.78
N SER A 116 -17.79 7.15 10.15
CA SER A 116 -19.25 7.04 10.29
C SER A 116 -19.77 7.58 11.63
#